data_AF-A0A511N8C7-F1
#
_entry.id   AF-A0A511N8C7-F1
#
_cell.length_a   1.000
_cell.length_b   1.000
_cell.length_c   1.000
_cell.angle_alpha   90.00
_cell.angle_beta   90.00
_cell.angle_gamma   90.00
#
_symmetry.space_group_name_H-M   'P 1'
#
loop_
_entity.id
_entity.type
_entity.pdbx_description
1 polymer ?
#
loop_
_entity_poly.entity_id
_entity_poly.type
_entity_poly.pdbx_seq_one_letter_code
_entity_poly.pdbx_strand_id
1 'polypeptide(L)'
;MLRGIDPLLSPELLKILCEMGHGDELYVVDANFTASTLARGRPIVRLDGISLQRACEAILSVFPLDPAERPVGYMKVCNTPEGHLNGAQQDVLNVLARLDIQPEHCEPTERFAFYERTQRAYAFVVTGELRTYANFCFKKAVVSFPAQPEREQAPV
;
A
#
# COMPACT_ATOMS: atom_id res chain seq x y z
N MET A 1 -21.75 -6.26 2.77
CA MET A 1 -20.43 -6.88 3.02
C MET A 1 -20.29 -8.19 2.27
N LEU A 2 -19.09 -8.54 1.82
CA LEU A 2 -18.78 -9.77 1.08
C LEU A 2 -18.03 -10.77 1.97
N ARG A 3 -18.19 -12.07 1.72
CA ARG A 3 -17.44 -13.12 2.43
C ARG A 3 -15.97 -13.10 1.97
N GLY A 4 -15.03 -13.19 2.91
CA GLY A 4 -13.60 -13.22 2.61
C GLY A 4 -12.98 -11.87 2.23
N ILE A 5 -13.74 -10.78 2.31
CA ILE A 5 -13.27 -9.41 2.04
C ILE A 5 -13.39 -8.60 3.32
N ASP A 6 -12.32 -7.89 3.67
CA ASP A 6 -12.28 -7.05 4.85
C ASP A 6 -13.38 -5.96 4.79
N PRO A 7 -14.17 -5.76 5.87
CA PRO A 7 -15.28 -4.80 5.88
C PRO A 7 -14.89 -3.34 5.71
N LEU A 8 -13.62 -3.02 5.89
CA LEU A 8 -13.09 -1.68 5.67
C LEU A 8 -12.91 -1.36 4.18
N LEU A 9 -12.84 -2.38 3.32
CA LEU A 9 -12.77 -2.20 1.88
C LEU A 9 -14.15 -1.82 1.34
N SER A 10 -14.41 -0.52 1.29
CA SER A 10 -15.63 0.05 0.73
C SER A 10 -15.78 -0.31 -0.76
N PRO A 11 -17.00 -0.24 -1.33
CA PRO A 11 -17.20 -0.50 -2.75
C PRO A 11 -16.31 0.35 -3.67
N GLU A 12 -16.10 1.61 -3.31
CA GLU A 12 -15.21 2.52 -4.05
C GLU A 12 -13.74 2.11 -3.94
N LEU A 13 -13.27 1.80 -2.73
CA LEU A 13 -11.90 1.35 -2.52
C LEU A 13 -11.65 0.05 -3.29
N LEU A 14 -12.54 -0.94 -3.18
CA LEU A 14 -12.43 -2.19 -3.94
C LEU A 14 -12.37 -1.96 -5.44
N LYS A 15 -13.24 -1.10 -5.98
CA LYS A 15 -13.21 -0.74 -7.41
C LYS A 15 -11.84 -0.19 -7.82
N ILE A 16 -11.31 0.77 -7.07
CA ILE A 16 -9.98 1.36 -7.32
C ILE A 16 -8.90 0.26 -7.31
N LEU A 17 -8.87 -0.57 -6.26
CA LEU A 17 -7.88 -1.65 -6.14
C LEU A 17 -7.98 -2.65 -7.30
N CYS A 18 -9.19 -2.94 -7.80
CA CYS A 18 -9.42 -3.82 -8.94
C CYS A 18 -8.98 -3.20 -10.28
N GLU A 19 -9.20 -1.90 -10.47
CA GLU A 19 -8.86 -1.18 -11.72
C GLU A 19 -7.36 -0.91 -11.87
N MET A 20 -6.62 -0.85 -10.76
CA MET A 20 -5.16 -0.72 -10.79
C MET A 20 -4.51 -1.87 -11.56
N GLY A 21 -3.59 -1.54 -12.46
CA GLY A 21 -2.73 -2.49 -13.17
C GLY A 21 -1.45 -2.81 -12.40
N HIS A 22 -0.64 -3.71 -12.96
CA HIS A 22 0.70 -3.96 -12.44
C HIS A 22 1.56 -2.69 -12.57
N GLY A 23 2.24 -2.33 -11.49
CA GLY A 23 3.09 -1.14 -11.41
C GLY A 23 2.40 0.14 -10.97
N ASP A 24 1.06 0.15 -10.90
CA ASP A 24 0.33 1.28 -10.32
C ASP A 24 0.63 1.40 -8.82
N GLU A 25 0.76 2.64 -8.35
CA GLU A 25 1.11 2.95 -6.95
C GLU A 25 -0.12 3.45 -6.18
N LEU A 26 -0.42 2.83 -5.04
CA LEU A 26 -1.42 3.29 -4.07
C LEU A 26 -0.72 3.95 -2.87
N TYR A 27 -1.12 5.17 -2.54
CA TYR A 27 -0.58 5.88 -1.38
C TYR A 27 -1.55 5.77 -0.21
N VAL A 28 -1.11 5.21 0.91
CA VAL A 28 -1.88 5.15 2.17
C VAL A 28 -1.20 6.06 3.17
N VAL A 29 -1.89 7.14 3.56
CA VAL A 29 -1.27 8.30 4.19
C VAL A 29 -1.96 8.72 5.47
N ASP A 30 -1.20 9.41 6.31
CA ASP A 30 -1.66 9.95 7.58
C ASP A 30 -2.63 11.13 7.41
N ALA A 31 -3.28 11.54 8.50
CA ALA A 31 -4.27 12.61 8.52
C ALA A 31 -3.67 14.01 8.21
N ASN A 32 -2.35 14.16 8.29
CA ASN A 32 -1.64 15.43 8.05
C ASN A 32 -1.10 15.52 6.62
N PHE A 33 -1.16 14.45 5.84
CA PHE A 33 -0.64 14.43 4.48
C PHE A 33 -1.48 15.31 3.55
N THR A 34 -0.82 16.06 2.67
CA THR A 34 -1.45 17.02 1.74
C THR A 34 -2.05 16.34 0.50
N ALA A 35 -2.80 15.25 0.70
CA ALA A 35 -3.33 14.40 -0.37
C ALA A 35 -4.21 15.19 -1.36
N SER A 36 -5.09 16.08 -0.87
CA SER A 36 -5.96 16.90 -1.75
C SER A 36 -5.19 17.76 -2.74
N THR A 37 -3.99 18.22 -2.37
CA THR A 37 -3.13 19.01 -3.26
C THR A 37 -2.32 18.10 -4.18
N LEU A 38 -1.74 17.02 -3.63
CA LEU A 38 -0.83 16.14 -4.36
C LEU A 38 -1.54 15.15 -5.30
N ALA A 39 -2.83 14.89 -5.09
CA ALA A 39 -3.59 13.99 -5.93
C ALA A 39 -3.81 14.52 -7.35
N ARG A 40 -3.82 15.85 -7.55
CA ARG A 40 -3.94 16.47 -8.89
C ARG A 40 -5.09 15.86 -9.72
N GLY A 41 -6.27 15.68 -9.11
CA GLY A 41 -7.46 15.13 -9.74
C GLY A 41 -7.58 13.59 -9.70
N ARG A 42 -6.58 12.90 -9.14
CA ARG A 42 -6.64 11.44 -8.93
C ARG A 42 -7.54 11.08 -7.75
N PRO A 43 -8.12 9.87 -7.73
CA PRO A 43 -9.03 9.46 -6.67
C PRO A 43 -8.41 9.56 -5.27
N ILE A 44 -9.22 10.02 -4.32
CA ILE A 44 -8.89 10.04 -2.89
C ILE A 44 -10.03 9.35 -2.14
N VAL A 45 -9.72 8.24 -1.48
CA VAL A 45 -10.63 7.57 -0.55
C VAL A 45 -10.27 8.01 0.86
N ARG A 46 -11.28 8.36 1.66
CA ARG A 46 -11.08 8.72 3.08
C ARG A 46 -11.53 7.58 3.98
N LEU A 47 -10.66 7.20 4.90
CA LEU A 47 -10.90 6.26 6.00
C LEU A 47 -10.67 6.99 7.32
N ASP A 48 -11.44 8.06 7.52
CA ASP A 48 -11.37 8.88 8.72
C ASP A 48 -11.64 8.04 9.97
N GLY A 49 -10.83 8.25 11.02
CA GLY A 49 -10.93 7.50 12.28
C GLY A 49 -10.30 6.09 12.25
N ILE A 50 -9.74 5.65 11.12
CA ILE A 50 -9.03 4.37 11.01
C ILE A 50 -7.52 4.60 11.14
N SER A 51 -6.83 3.76 11.90
CA SER A 51 -5.36 3.79 11.99
C SER A 51 -4.70 3.34 10.68
N LEU A 52 -3.47 3.79 10.45
CA LEU A 52 -2.71 3.41 9.26
C LEU A 52 -2.50 1.89 9.19
N GLN A 53 -2.15 1.27 10.31
CA GLN A 53 -2.00 -0.18 10.42
C GLN A 53 -3.26 -0.92 9.95
N ARG A 54 -4.44 -0.55 10.47
CA ARG A 54 -5.69 -1.24 10.16
C ARG A 54 -6.09 -1.07 8.70
N ALA A 55 -5.84 0.10 8.13
CA ALA A 55 -6.06 0.36 6.71
C ALA A 55 -5.11 -0.49 5.84
N CYS A 56 -3.83 -0.56 6.17
CA CYS A 56 -2.86 -1.41 5.48
C CYS A 56 -3.24 -2.90 5.59
N GLU A 57 -3.68 -3.38 6.75
CA GLU A 57 -4.15 -4.77 6.92
C GLU A 57 -5.32 -5.11 5.99
N ALA A 58 -6.29 -4.20 5.86
CA ALA A 58 -7.42 -4.38 4.95
C ALA A 58 -6.95 -4.39 3.49
N ILE A 59 -6.21 -3.37 3.06
CA ILE A 59 -5.78 -3.19 1.67
C ILE A 59 -4.88 -4.37 1.24
N LEU A 60 -3.87 -4.69 2.04
CA LEU A 60 -2.90 -5.74 1.72
C LEU A 60 -3.47 -7.15 1.82
N SER A 61 -4.68 -7.34 2.38
CA SER A 61 -5.38 -8.63 2.32
C SER A 61 -5.79 -9.03 0.88
N VAL A 62 -5.88 -8.06 -0.04
CA VAL A 62 -6.27 -8.28 -1.45
C VAL A 62 -5.30 -7.66 -2.45
N PHE A 63 -4.31 -6.88 -1.98
CA PHE A 63 -3.38 -6.16 -2.83
C PHE A 63 -2.03 -6.90 -2.93
N PRO A 64 -1.68 -7.46 -4.10
CA PRO A 64 -0.46 -8.24 -4.26
C PRO A 64 0.77 -7.35 -4.28
N LEU A 65 1.84 -7.80 -3.63
CA LEU A 65 3.16 -7.16 -3.62
C LEU A 65 4.21 -8.16 -4.14
N ASP A 66 5.22 -7.66 -4.85
CA ASP A 66 6.34 -8.46 -5.35
C ASP A 66 7.63 -7.99 -4.66
N PRO A 67 8.21 -8.78 -3.74
CA PRO A 67 9.44 -8.41 -3.04
C PRO A 67 10.60 -8.06 -3.99
N ALA A 68 10.68 -8.69 -5.17
CA ALA A 68 11.76 -8.47 -6.13
C ALA A 68 11.78 -7.02 -6.69
N GLU A 69 10.66 -6.31 -6.62
CA GLU A 69 10.51 -4.97 -7.18
C GLU A 69 10.65 -3.83 -6.16
N ARG A 70 10.97 -4.14 -4.89
CA ARG A 70 10.92 -3.16 -3.78
C ARG A 70 9.55 -2.45 -3.74
N PRO A 71 8.46 -3.18 -3.48
CA PRO A 71 7.12 -2.73 -3.80
C PRO A 71 6.58 -1.73 -2.76
N VAL A 72 7.35 -1.43 -1.71
CA VAL A 72 6.94 -0.53 -0.63
C VAL A 72 7.89 0.65 -0.55
N GLY A 73 7.35 1.87 -0.61
CA GLY A 73 8.05 3.09 -0.21
C GLY A 73 7.41 3.69 1.03
N TYR A 74 8.19 4.31 1.91
CA TYR A 74 7.64 5.07 3.04
C TYR A 74 8.43 6.34 3.30
N MET A 75 7.76 7.35 3.86
CA MET A 75 8.39 8.63 4.13
C MET A 75 9.33 8.52 5.35
N LYS A 76 10.62 8.72 5.15
CA LYS A 76 11.63 8.76 6.22
C LYS A 76 11.35 9.93 7.18
N VAL A 77 11.51 9.69 8.47
CA VAL A 77 11.43 10.75 9.49
C VAL A 77 12.59 11.73 9.29
N CYS A 78 12.29 13.03 9.24
CA CYS A 78 13.33 14.05 9.03
C CYS A 78 14.27 14.14 10.23
N ASN A 79 15.55 14.45 9.98
CA ASN A 79 16.57 14.69 11.01
C ASN A 79 16.81 13.49 11.96
N THR A 80 16.55 12.27 11.51
CA THR A 80 16.85 11.04 12.26
C THR A 80 17.93 10.21 11.56
N PRO A 81 18.67 9.37 12.31
CA PRO A 81 19.61 8.41 11.74
C PRO A 81 18.96 7.50 10.68
N GLU A 82 19.78 6.92 9.82
CA GLU A 82 19.34 5.86 8.92
C GLU A 82 18.79 4.66 9.71
N GLY A 83 17.73 4.03 9.19
CA GLY A 83 17.04 2.93 9.87
C GLY A 83 16.13 3.35 11.04
N HIS A 84 16.05 4.64 11.39
CA HIS A 84 15.08 5.08 12.40
C HIS A 84 13.64 4.89 11.90
N LEU A 85 12.82 4.25 12.74
CA LEU A 85 11.40 4.02 12.50
C LEU A 85 10.59 4.56 13.68
N ASN A 86 9.53 5.31 13.40
CA ASN A 86 8.56 5.67 14.41
C ASN A 86 7.54 4.54 14.65
N GLY A 87 6.67 4.68 15.66
CA GLY A 87 5.70 3.64 16.01
C GLY A 87 4.74 3.28 14.86
N ALA A 88 4.26 4.25 14.09
CA ALA A 88 3.34 3.97 12.97
C ALA A 88 4.03 3.20 11.83
N GLN A 89 5.29 3.53 11.56
CA GLN A 89 6.09 2.82 10.57
C GLN A 89 6.39 1.39 11.02
N GLN A 90 6.71 1.19 12.30
CA GLN A 90 6.91 -0.14 12.88
C GLN A 90 5.63 -0.98 12.77
N ASP A 91 4.46 -0.42 13.07
CA ASP A 91 3.18 -1.13 12.95
C ASP A 91 2.95 -1.64 11.53
N VAL A 92 3.15 -0.80 10.50
CA VAL A 92 2.95 -1.18 9.10
C VAL A 92 4.01 -2.18 8.64
N LEU A 93 5.28 -2.02 9.04
CA LEU A 93 6.32 -3.01 8.73
C LEU A 93 6.02 -4.38 9.36
N ASN A 94 5.39 -4.42 10.54
CA ASN A 94 4.90 -5.66 11.15
C ASN A 94 3.75 -6.30 10.36
N VAL A 95 2.92 -5.50 9.67
CA VAL A 95 1.91 -6.03 8.74
C VAL A 95 2.59 -6.67 7.52
N LEU A 96 3.57 -5.96 6.95
CA LEU A 96 4.33 -6.38 5.77
C LEU A 96 5.15 -7.65 6.02
N ALA A 97 5.76 -7.79 7.20
CA ALA A 97 6.50 -8.98 7.57
C ALA A 97 5.64 -10.26 7.57
N ARG A 98 4.34 -10.16 7.87
CA ARG A 98 3.39 -11.29 7.79
C ARG A 98 3.03 -11.69 6.35
N LEU A 99 3.43 -10.88 5.38
CA LEU A 99 3.26 -11.10 3.94
C LEU A 99 4.60 -11.40 3.26
N ASP A 100 5.61 -11.81 4.03
CA ASP A 100 6.99 -12.06 3.58
C ASP A 100 7.69 -10.84 2.96
N ILE A 101 7.17 -9.63 3.19
CA ILE A 101 7.80 -8.37 2.78
C ILE A 101 8.71 -7.88 3.91
N GLN A 102 9.99 -8.23 3.77
CA GLN A 102 11.06 -7.82 4.68
C GLN A 102 11.52 -6.35 4.48
N PRO A 103 12.23 -5.75 5.47
CA PRO A 103 12.68 -4.36 5.40
C PRO A 103 13.52 -4.00 4.17
N GLU A 104 14.30 -4.92 3.61
CA GLU A 104 15.09 -4.73 2.39
C GLU A 104 14.25 -4.49 1.13
N HIS A 105 12.98 -4.90 1.15
CA HIS A 105 12.01 -4.63 0.10
C HIS A 105 11.30 -3.29 0.29
N CYS A 106 11.57 -2.59 1.40
CA CYS A 106 10.95 -1.31 1.75
C CYS A 106 11.96 -0.18 1.57
N GLU A 107 11.55 0.87 0.86
CA GLU A 107 12.40 2.01 0.52
C GLU A 107 12.08 3.23 1.42
N PRO A 108 12.94 3.58 2.38
CA PRO A 108 12.84 4.86 3.09
C PRO A 108 13.13 6.01 2.13
N THR A 109 12.15 6.88 1.93
CA THR A 109 12.23 8.00 0.98
C THR A 109 12.28 9.33 1.74
N GLU A 110 13.19 10.23 1.34
CA GLU A 110 13.22 11.61 1.87
C GLU A 110 11.87 12.32 1.61
N ARG A 111 11.45 13.23 2.49
CA ARG A 111 10.12 13.85 2.48
C ARG A 111 9.77 14.51 1.15
N PHE A 112 10.64 15.32 0.57
CA PHE A 112 10.38 16.00 -0.69
C PHE A 112 10.43 15.03 -1.87
N ALA A 113 11.38 14.10 -1.86
CA ALA A 113 11.41 13.02 -2.85
C ALA A 113 10.11 12.18 -2.81
N PHE A 114 9.53 11.94 -1.63
CA PHE A 114 8.25 11.25 -1.48
C PHE A 114 7.10 12.06 -2.10
N TYR A 115 7.07 13.39 -1.89
CA TYR A 115 6.10 14.28 -2.56
C TYR A 115 6.28 14.30 -4.08
N GLU A 116 7.50 14.24 -4.59
CA GLU A 116 7.73 14.14 -6.04
C GLU A 116 7.25 12.80 -6.60
N ARG A 117 7.52 11.70 -5.88
CA ARG A 117 7.10 10.34 -6.27
C ARG A 117 5.59 10.21 -6.36
N THR A 118 4.82 10.96 -5.56
CA THR A 118 3.35 10.92 -5.62
C THR A 118 2.79 11.36 -6.97
N GLN A 119 3.59 11.91 -7.88
CA GLN A 119 3.18 12.11 -9.28
C GLN A 119 2.83 10.81 -10.01
N ARG A 120 3.35 9.67 -9.55
CA ARG A 120 3.08 8.32 -10.06
C ARG A 120 1.89 7.62 -9.39
N ALA A 121 1.32 8.23 -8.35
CA ALA A 121 0.19 7.67 -7.63
C ALA A 121 -0.99 7.42 -8.57
N TYR A 122 -1.62 6.26 -8.48
CA TYR A 122 -2.93 6.00 -9.08
C TYR A 122 -4.05 6.58 -8.22
N ALA A 123 -3.98 6.35 -6.91
CA ALA A 123 -4.96 6.84 -5.94
C ALA A 123 -4.31 7.05 -4.56
N PHE A 124 -5.04 7.76 -3.70
CA PHE A 124 -4.69 7.99 -2.30
C PHE A 124 -5.77 7.42 -1.38
N VAL A 125 -5.34 6.89 -0.25
CA VAL A 125 -6.19 6.53 0.88
C VAL A 125 -5.72 7.34 2.08
N VAL A 126 -6.53 8.31 2.50
CA VAL A 126 -6.24 9.14 3.68
C VAL A 126 -6.85 8.48 4.90
N THR A 127 -6.01 8.17 5.88
CA THR A 127 -6.41 7.52 7.13
C THR A 127 -6.64 8.55 8.25
N GLY A 128 -7.16 8.09 9.38
CA GLY A 128 -7.23 8.88 10.62
C GLY A 128 -5.96 8.83 11.47
N GLU A 129 -4.85 8.31 10.95
CA GLU A 129 -3.58 8.24 11.69
C GLU A 129 -3.04 9.63 12.02
N LEU A 130 -2.82 9.89 13.30
CA LEU A 130 -2.33 11.19 13.78
C LEU A 130 -0.81 11.23 13.95
N ARG A 131 -0.15 10.07 14.03
CA ARG A 131 1.31 9.98 14.09
C ARG A 131 1.89 10.46 12.77
N THR A 132 2.84 11.38 12.83
CA THR A 132 3.45 12.00 11.64
C THR A 132 4.37 11.05 10.91
N TYR A 133 4.68 11.35 9.64
CA TYR A 133 5.54 10.51 8.77
C TYR A 133 4.99 9.09 8.55
N ALA A 134 3.69 8.90 8.79
CA ALA A 134 3.02 7.62 8.66
C ALA A 134 2.41 7.53 7.26
N ASN A 135 3.29 7.54 6.25
CA ASN A 135 2.92 7.63 4.83
C ASN A 135 3.63 6.53 4.05
N PHE A 136 2.85 5.68 3.40
CA PHE A 136 3.32 4.53 2.64
C PHE A 136 2.80 4.59 1.21
N CYS A 137 3.59 4.01 0.31
CA CYS A 137 3.27 3.78 -1.09
C CYS A 137 3.43 2.28 -1.36
N PHE A 138 2.43 1.68 -2.00
CA PHE A 138 2.40 0.28 -2.39
C PHE A 138 2.29 0.15 -3.90
N LYS A 139 3.26 -0.51 -4.53
CA LYS A 139 3.27 -0.80 -5.97
C LYS A 139 2.60 -2.15 -6.20
N LYS A 140 1.57 -2.17 -7.05
CA LYS A 140 0.79 -3.39 -7.32
C LYS A 140 1.59 -4.41 -8.13
N ALA A 141 1.70 -5.63 -7.63
CA ALA A 141 2.32 -6.73 -8.35
C ALA A 141 1.37 -7.38 -9.37
N VAL A 142 1.93 -8.27 -10.19
CA VAL A 142 1.15 -9.12 -11.09
C VAL A 142 0.34 -10.13 -10.27
N VAL A 143 -0.92 -10.33 -10.63
CA VAL A 143 -1.71 -11.46 -10.15
C VAL A 143 -1.54 -12.60 -11.14
N SER A 144 -0.76 -13.62 -10.76
CA SER A 144 -0.67 -14.87 -11.52
C SER A 144 -1.30 -16.00 -10.71
N PHE A 145 -2.10 -16.82 -11.38
CA PHE A 145 -2.46 -18.12 -10.83
C PHE A 145 -1.32 -19.09 -11.15
N PRO A 146 -0.93 -19.99 -10.23
CA PRO A 146 -0.04 -21.08 -10.60
C PRO A 146 -0.66 -21.82 -11.79
N ALA A 147 0.16 -22.12 -12.79
CA ALA A 147 -0.28 -22.91 -13.93
C ALA A 147 -0.98 -24.16 -13.41
N GLN A 148 -2.21 -24.42 -13.86
CA GLN A 148 -2.84 -25.70 -13.57
C GLN A 148 -1.91 -26.78 -14.14
N PRO A 149 -1.58 -27.84 -13.39
CA PRO A 149 -0.84 -28.95 -13.97
C PRO A 149 -1.61 -29.42 -15.21
N GLU A 150 -0.90 -29.57 -16.32
CA GLU A 150 -1.46 -30.05 -17.58
C GLU A 150 -2.30 -31.29 -17.27
N ARG A 151 -3.61 -31.23 -17.55
CA ARG A 151 -4.44 -32.42 -17.49
C ARG A 151 -3.87 -33.36 -18.54
N GLU A 152 -3.23 -34.45 -18.10
CA GLU A 152 -2.88 -35.58 -18.97
C GLU A 152 -4.11 -35.88 -19.83
N GLN A 153 -3.98 -35.63 -21.13
CA GLN A 153 -4.98 -36.04 -22.10
C GLN A 153 -4.98 -37.56 -22.05
N ALA A 154 -6.02 -38.15 -21.43
CA ALA A 154 -6.23 -39.57 -21.49
C ALA A 154 -6.30 -39.99 -22.97
N PRO A 155 -5.49 -40.98 -23.40
CA PRO A 155 -5.49 -41.41 -24.79
C PRO A 155 -6.89 -41.92 -25.17
N VAL A 156 -7.38 -41.44 -26.31
CA VAL A 156 -8.66 -41.82 -26.95
C VAL A 156 -8.61 -43.27 -27.43
#